data_AF-A0A0S8JQ46-F1
#
_entry.id   AF-A0A0S8JQ46-F1
#
_cell.length_a   1.000
_cell.length_b   1.000
_cell.length_c   1.000
_cell.angle_alpha   90.00
_cell.angle_beta   90.00
_cell.angle_gamma   90.00
#
_symmetry.space_group_name_H-M   'P 1'
#
loop_
_entity.id
_entity.type
_entity.pdbx_description
1 polymer ?
#
loop_
_entity_poly.entity_id
_entity_poly.type
_entity_poly.pdbx_seq_one_letter_code
_entity_poly.pdbx_strand_id
1 'polypeptide(L)' 'MYNLTDDPDETTDLGKDTEHAEIVTGMQRQMLNRFMDTHPDAMNLSEGLSIEEKLIWFCEPRDIGSEPGQK' A
#
# COMPACT_ATOMS: atom_id res chain seq x y z
N MET A 1 4.10 9.28 -5.61
CA MET A 1 5.50 9.27 -5.12
C MET A 1 6.10 10.62 -5.46
N TYR A 2 6.80 11.26 -4.54
CA TYR A 2 7.42 12.57 -4.75
C TYR A 2 8.93 12.47 -4.54
N ASN A 3 9.72 13.21 -5.32
CA ASN A 3 11.17 13.27 -5.19
C ASN A 3 11.56 14.57 -4.48
N LEU A 4 11.79 14.50 -3.17
CA LEU A 4 12.10 15.67 -2.34
C LEU A 4 13.42 16.39 -2.70
N THR A 5 14.32 15.73 -3.45
CA THR A 5 15.58 16.37 -3.88
C THR A 5 15.32 17.38 -4.98
N ASP A 6 14.44 17.03 -5.93
CA ASP A 6 14.15 17.84 -7.13
C ASP A 6 12.81 18.60 -7.03
N ASP A 7 11.90 18.13 -6.17
CA ASP A 7 10.56 18.68 -5.89
C ASP A 7 10.29 18.67 -4.37
N PRO A 8 10.94 19.55 -3.61
CA PRO A 8 10.81 19.61 -2.15
C PRO A 8 9.41 20.02 -1.67
N ASP A 9 8.62 20.67 -2.53
CA ASP A 9 7.25 21.11 -2.24
C ASP A 9 6.19 20.05 -2.65
N GLU A 10 6.61 18.86 -3.11
CA GLU A 10 5.74 17.72 -3.49
C GLU A 10 4.64 18.09 -4.51
N THR A 11 4.98 18.95 -5.46
CA THR A 11 4.02 19.47 -6.46
C THR A 11 3.80 18.52 -7.62
N THR A 12 4.70 17.54 -7.82
CA THR A 12 4.71 16.64 -8.98
C THR A 12 4.66 15.18 -8.56
N ASP A 13 3.49 14.55 -8.75
CA ASP A 13 3.32 13.12 -8.45
C ASP A 13 3.94 12.23 -9.55
N LEU A 14 5.03 11.54 -9.20
CA LEU A 14 5.70 10.54 -10.04
C LEU A 14 5.12 9.13 -9.87
N GLY A 15 4.10 8.95 -9.02
CA GLY A 15 3.56 7.64 -8.67
C GLY A 15 2.85 6.92 -9.82
N LYS A 16 2.40 7.67 -10.84
CA LYS A 16 1.71 7.14 -12.02
C LYS A 16 2.63 6.99 -13.23
N ASP A 17 3.88 7.42 -13.10
CA ASP A 17 4.86 7.34 -14.17
C ASP A 17 5.45 5.94 -14.26
N THR A 18 5.37 5.34 -15.44
CA THR A 18 5.92 4.01 -15.72
C THR A 18 7.43 3.93 -15.51
N GLU A 19 8.16 5.04 -15.69
CA GLU A 19 9.62 5.09 -15.45
C GLU A 19 9.97 4.82 -13.97
N HIS A 20 9.06 5.17 -13.06
CA HIS A 20 9.25 5.07 -11.62
C HIS A 20 8.56 3.85 -10.99
N ALA A 21 7.95 2.97 -11.81
CA ALA A 21 7.10 1.88 -11.33
C ALA A 21 7.80 0.89 -10.39
N GLU A 22 9.08 0.58 -10.62
CA GLU A 22 9.84 -0.30 -9.75
C GLU A 22 10.09 0.31 -8.37
N ILE A 23 10.36 1.63 -8.32
CA ILE A 23 10.58 2.36 -7.08
C ILE A 23 9.27 2.40 -6.28
N VAL A 24 8.15 2.72 -6.93
CA VAL A 24 6.82 2.73 -6.31
C VAL A 24 6.50 1.34 -5.73
N THR A 25 6.71 0.28 -6.51
CA THR A 25 6.49 -1.10 -6.05
C THR A 25 7.40 -1.44 -4.86
N GLY A 26 8.66 -1.00 -4.89
CA GLY A 26 9.61 -1.18 -3.79
C GLY A 26 9.15 -0.51 -2.50
N MET A 27 8.67 0.74 -2.58
CA MET A 27 8.11 1.47 -1.43
C MET A 27 6.85 0.80 -0.88
N GLN A 28 5.92 0.39 -1.76
CA GLN A 28 4.71 -0.33 -1.38
C GLN A 28 5.03 -1.64 -0.63
N ARG A 29 6.04 -2.40 -1.08
CA ARG A 29 6.50 -3.62 -0.37
C ARG A 29 7.06 -3.32 1.01
N GLN A 30 7.86 -2.26 1.17
CA GLN A 30 8.38 -1.87 2.48
C GLN A 30 7.27 -1.46 3.44
N MET A 31 6.28 -0.71 2.94
CA MET A 31 5.09 -0.34 3.72
C MET A 31 4.28 -1.58 4.11
N LEU A 32 4.05 -2.51 3.17
CA LEU A 32 3.35 -3.76 3.45
C LEU A 32 4.06 -4.58 4.51
N ASN A 33 5.39 -4.74 4.43
CA ASN A 33 6.16 -5.45 5.45
C ASN A 33 5.96 -4.83 6.84
N ARG A 34 5.98 -3.49 6.93
CA ARG A 34 5.73 -2.79 8.19
C ARG A 34 4.34 -3.07 8.74
N PHE A 35 3.31 -3.10 7.90
CA PHE A 35 1.95 -3.48 8.32
C PHE A 35 1.90 -4.94 8.79
N MET A 36 2.48 -5.87 8.04
CA MET A 36 2.55 -7.28 8.42
C MET A 36 3.21 -7.49 9.78
N ASP A 37 4.24 -6.70 10.10
CA ASP A 37 4.99 -6.82 11.35
C ASP A 37 4.30 -6.18 12.56
N THR A 38 3.40 -5.22 12.35
CA THR A 38 2.90 -4.37 13.45
C THR A 38 1.39 -4.33 13.61
N HIS A 39 0.64 -4.64 12.57
CA HIS A 39 -0.81 -4.59 12.63
C HIS A 39 -1.34 -5.83 13.37
N PRO A 40 -2.20 -5.67 14.40
CA PRO A 40 -2.62 -6.78 15.27
C PRO A 40 -3.31 -7.93 14.51
N ASP A 41 -3.93 -7.60 13.37
CA ASP A 41 -4.67 -8.56 12.56
C ASP A 41 -3.95 -8.98 11.27
N ALA A 42 -2.65 -8.70 11.13
CA ALA A 42 -1.89 -9.06 9.92
C ALA A 42 -2.00 -10.56 9.56
N MET A 43 -2.17 -11.43 10.56
CA MET A 43 -2.36 -12.87 10.35
C MET A 43 -3.69 -13.25 9.68
N ASN A 44 -4.67 -12.34 9.65
CA ASN A 44 -5.97 -12.56 9.01
C ASN A 44 -5.98 -12.15 7.52
N LEU A 45 -4.87 -11.63 7.01
CA LEU A 45 -4.76 -11.18 5.62
C LEU A 45 -4.71 -12.38 4.66
N SER A 46 -5.56 -12.36 3.63
CA SER A 46 -5.56 -13.39 2.59
C SER A 46 -4.27 -13.35 1.76
N GLU A 47 -3.64 -14.52 1.57
CA GLU A 47 -2.38 -14.64 0.84
C GLU A 47 -2.49 -14.28 -0.64
N GLY A 48 -3.68 -14.50 -1.24
CA GLY A 48 -3.93 -14.35 -2.68
C GLY A 48 -4.10 -12.91 -3.17
N LEU A 49 -4.06 -11.93 -2.27
CA LEU A 49 -4.19 -10.51 -2.63
C LEU A 49 -2.88 -9.96 -3.22
N SER A 50 -3.03 -9.07 -4.19
CA SER A 50 -1.95 -8.23 -4.72
C SER A 50 -1.40 -7.28 -3.63
N ILE A 51 -0.25 -6.67 -3.88
CA ILE A 51 0.36 -5.71 -2.93
C ILE A 51 -0.60 -4.55 -2.64
N GLU A 52 -1.24 -4.00 -3.67
CA GLU A 52 -2.17 -2.87 -3.51
C GLU A 52 -3.41 -3.26 -2.72
N GLU A 53 -4.02 -4.41 -3.02
CA GLU A 53 -5.18 -4.93 -2.28
C GLU A 53 -4.83 -5.21 -0.80
N LYS A 54 -3.62 -5.70 -0.53
CA LYS A 54 -3.13 -5.90 0.85
C LYS A 54 -2.98 -4.57 1.59
N LEU A 55 -2.45 -3.54 0.93
CA LEU A 55 -2.33 -2.21 1.53
C LEU A 55 -3.71 -1.59 1.78
N ILE A 56 -4.65 -1.73 0.85
CA ILE A 56 -6.05 -1.30 1.05
C ILE A 56 -6.65 -1.99 2.27
N TRP A 57 -6.46 -3.30 2.41
CA TRP A 57 -6.96 -4.07 3.56
C TRP A 57 -6.48 -3.52 4.91
N PHE A 58 -5.25 -3.01 5.00
CA PHE A 58 -4.73 -2.38 6.22
C PHE A 58 -5.23 -0.95 6.45
N CYS A 59 -5.57 -0.23 5.38
CA CYS A 59 -5.97 1.17 5.44
C CYS A 59 -7.48 1.37 5.63
N GLU A 60 -8.29 0.39 5.24
CA GLU A 60 -9.74 0.47 5.41
C GLU A 60 -10.14 0.06 6.83
N PRO A 61 -10.95 0.90 7.53
CA PRO A 61 -11.53 0.47 8.79
C PRO A 61 -12.40 -0.75 8.53
N ARG A 62 -12.15 -1.83 9.27
CA ARG A 62 -13.02 -3.00 9.30
C ARG A 62 -14.30 -2.59 10.02
N ASP A 63 -15.19 -1.94 9.27
CA ASP A 63 -16.54 -1.72 9.72
C ASP A 63 -17.12 -3.11 10.05
N ILE A 64 -17.79 -3.22 11.20
CA ILE A 64 -18.37 -4.48 11.66
C ILE A 64 -19.36 -4.94 10.58
N GLY A 65 -18.95 -5.89 9.72
CA GLY A 65 -19.83 -6.53 8.74
C GLY A 65 -19.58 -6.23 7.25
N SER A 66 -18.40 -5.74 6.83
CA SER A 66 -18.06 -5.71 5.40
C SER A 66 -16.66 -6.27 5.18
N GLU A 67 -16.57 -7.59 4.98
CA GLU A 67 -15.34 -8.23 4.53
C GLU A 67 -15.10 -7.91 3.04
N PRO A 68 -13.92 -7.37 2.66
CA PRO A 68 -13.58 -7.23 1.25
C PRO A 68 -13.40 -8.64 0.66
N GLY A 69 -14.33 -9.07 -0.20
CA GLY A 69 -14.26 -10.40 -0.83
C GLY A 69 -15.59 -11.11 -1.10
N GLN A 70 -16.74 -10.53 -0.72
CA GLN A 70 -18.01 -11.05 -1.23
C GLN A 70 -18.21 -10.61 -2.69
N LYS A 71 -18.00 -11.58 -3.58
CA LYS A 71 -18.28 -11.57 -5.01
C LYS A 71 -19.71 -11.14 -5.34
#